data_AF-A0A452YZV7-F1
#
_entry.id   AF-A0A452YZV7-F1
#
_cell.length_a   1.000
_cell.length_b   1.000
_cell.length_c   1.000
_cell.angle_alpha   90.00
_cell.angle_beta   90.00
_cell.angle_gamma   90.00
#
_symmetry.space_group_name_H-M   'P 1'
#
loop_
_entity.id
_entity.type
_entity.pdbx_description
1 polymer ?
#
loop_
_entity_poly.entity_id
_entity_poly.type
_entity_poly.pdbx_seq_one_letter_code
_entity_poly.pdbx_strand_id
1 'polypeptide(L)' 'MAMYAGQGVGLITEIVPAREVVERLVAEAQRVIGTKLSGFPKSSE' A
#
# COMPACT_ATOMS: atom_id res chain seq x y z
N MET A 1 -8.67 27.25 -8.56
CA MET A 1 -8.79 25.78 -8.42
C MET A 1 -7.69 25.30 -7.49
N ALA A 2 -8.02 24.56 -6.43
CA ALA A 2 -7.03 23.95 -5.56
C ALA A 2 -6.83 22.49 -5.99
N MET A 3 -5.59 22.09 -6.22
CA MET A 3 -5.24 20.69 -6.43
C MET A 3 -5.07 20.05 -5.05
N TYR A 4 -5.88 19.04 -4.74
CA TYR A 4 -5.78 18.29 -3.50
C TYR A 4 -4.94 17.04 -3.72
N ALA A 5 -3.84 16.93 -2.99
CA ALA A 5 -3.00 15.74 -2.97
C ALA A 5 -2.51 15.50 -1.54
N GLY A 6 -2.53 14.23 -1.11
CA GLY A 6 -1.93 13.83 0.16
C GLY A 6 -0.40 13.75 0.04
N GLN A 7 0.30 13.74 1.18
CA GLN A 7 1.76 13.62 1.22
C GLN A 7 2.30 12.38 0.49
N GLY A 8 1.51 11.30 0.44
CA GLY A 8 1.85 10.07 -0.30
C GLY A 8 1.97 10.25 -1.81
N VAL A 9 1.52 11.36 -2.41
CA VAL A 9 1.64 11.62 -3.85
C VAL A 9 3.10 11.58 -4.33
N GLY A 10 4.05 11.96 -3.47
CA GLY A 10 5.49 11.91 -3.80
C GLY A 10 6.06 10.51 -3.94
N LEU A 11 5.31 9.47 -3.51
CA LEU A 11 5.68 8.07 -3.67
C LEU A 11 5.12 7.45 -4.97
N ILE A 12 4.21 8.15 -5.66
CA ILE A 12 3.62 7.69 -6.92
C ILE A 12 4.61 7.99 -8.05
N THR A 13 5.19 6.93 -8.61
CA THR A 13 6.19 7.02 -9.69
C THR A 13 5.64 6.64 -11.06
N GLU A 14 4.44 6.05 -11.11
CA GLU A 14 3.78 5.61 -12.33
C GLU A 14 2.26 5.83 -12.24
N ILE A 15 1.63 6.07 -13.38
CA ILE A 15 0.18 6.17 -13.51
C ILE A 15 -0.31 4.91 -14.24
N VAL A 16 -1.05 4.07 -13.53
CA VAL A 16 -1.56 2.79 -14.02
C VAL A 16 -3.10 2.73 -13.89
N PRO A 17 -3.78 1.80 -14.58
CA PRO A 17 -5.22 1.60 -14.42
C PRO A 17 -5.60 1.30 -12.97
N ALA A 18 -6.79 1.75 -12.55
CA ALA A 18 -7.26 1.57 -11.18
C ALA A 18 -7.26 0.10 -10.71
N ARG A 19 -7.59 -0.83 -11.61
CA ARG A 19 -7.53 -2.27 -11.34
C ARG A 19 -6.13 -2.71 -10.91
N GLU A 20 -5.12 -2.26 -11.64
CA GLU A 20 -3.73 -2.61 -11.39
C GLU A 20 -3.21 -2.02 -10.08
N VAL A 21 -3.66 -0.81 -9.70
CA VAL A 21 -3.35 -0.23 -8.38
C VAL A 21 -3.81 -1.17 -7.26
N VAL A 22 -5.06 -1.64 -7.33
CA VAL A 22 -5.65 -2.49 -6.29
C VAL A 22 -4.96 -3.86 -6.25
N GLU A 23 -4.73 -4.48 -7.40
CA GLU A 23 -4.07 -5.78 -7.49
C GLU A 23 -2.65 -5.74 -6.90
N ARG A 24 -1.84 -4.74 -7.29
CA ARG A 24 -0.48 -4.57 -6.77
C ARG A 24 -0.47 -4.27 -5.26
N LEU A 25 -1.38 -3.41 -4.79
CA LEU A 25 -1.49 -3.06 -3.37
C LEU A 25 -1.78 -4.29 -2.50
N VAL A 26 -2.76 -5.11 -2.89
CA VAL A 26 -3.16 -6.29 -2.11
C VAL A 26 -2.07 -7.37 -2.15
N ALA A 27 -1.50 -7.64 -3.31
CA ALA A 27 -0.45 -8.66 -3.45
C ALA A 27 0.79 -8.32 -2.62
N GLU A 28 1.26 -7.07 -2.68
CA GLU A 28 2.43 -6.63 -1.91
C GLU A 28 2.14 -6.57 -0.41
N ALA A 29 0.94 -6.15 -0.01
CA ALA A 29 0.55 -6.18 1.40
C ALA A 29 0.57 -7.60 1.97
N GLN A 30 -0.03 -8.58 1.28
CA GLN A 30 0.00 -9.99 1.68
C GLN A 30 1.44 -10.51 1.79
N ARG A 31 2.28 -10.20 0.81
CA ARG A 31 3.69 -10.59 0.80
C ARG A 31 4.45 -9.97 1.98
N VAL A 32 4.31 -8.68 2.22
CA VAL A 32 4.96 -7.98 3.34
C VAL A 32 4.49 -8.53 4.67
N ILE A 33 3.18 -8.74 4.84
CA ILE A 33 2.62 -9.30 6.07
C ILE A 33 3.18 -10.70 6.32
N GLY A 34 3.15 -11.59 5.33
CA GLY A 34 3.61 -12.96 5.48
C GLY A 34 5.14 -13.09 5.68
N THR A 35 5.94 -12.25 5.02
CA THR A 35 7.41 -12.39 5.03
C THR A 35 8.12 -11.52 6.05
N LYS A 36 7.57 -10.34 6.37
CA LYS A 36 8.21 -9.36 7.26
C LYS A 36 7.48 -9.18 8.58
N LEU A 37 6.16 -9.42 8.61
CA LEU A 37 5.35 -9.15 9.79
C LEU A 37 4.81 -10.40 10.50
N SER A 38 5.11 -11.60 9.99
CA SER A 38 4.60 -12.87 10.54
C SER A 38 5.05 -13.17 11.98
N GLY A 39 6.14 -12.56 12.44
CA GLY A 39 6.62 -12.65 13.82
C GLY A 39 6.17 -11.51 14.74
N PHE A 40 5.37 -10.54 14.26
CA PHE A 40 4.88 -9.47 15.13
C PHE A 40 3.78 -10.02 16.03
N PRO A 41 3.91 -9.91 17.37
CA PRO A 41 2.83 -10.29 18.26
C PRO A 41 1.61 -9.45 17.88
N LYS A 42 0.45 -10.11 17.74
CA LYS A 42 -0.83 -9.38 17.69
C LYS A 42 -0.85 -8.50 18.95
N SER A 43 -0.95 -7.19 18.76
CA SER A 43 -1.22 -6.27 19.87
C SER A 43 -2.43 -6.84 20.60
N SER A 44 -2.23 -7.23 21.84
CA SER A 44 -3.25 -7.76 22.74
C SER A 44 -4.47 -6.84 22.73
N GLU A 45 -5.64 -7.42 22.44
CA GLU A 45 -6.94 -6.84 22.79
C GLU A 45 -7.09 -6.71 24.31
#